data_AF-A0A819W812-F1
#
_entry.id   AF-A0A819W812-F1
#
_cell.length_a   1.000
_cell.length_b   1.000
_cell.length_c   1.000
_cell.angle_alpha   90.00
_cell.angle_beta   90.00
_cell.angle_gamma   90.00
#
_symmetry.space_group_name_H-M   'P 1'
#
loop_
_entity.id
_entity.type
_entity.pdbx_description
1 polymer ?
#
loop_
_entity_poly.entity_id
_entity_poly.type
_entity_poly.pdbx_seq_one_letter_code
_entity_poly.pdbx_strand_id
1 'polypeptide(L)'
;MFTKITRPLISNGSLPLSFLYRPLSISSVFFKNTPSKTDDKSLVEKKTDEKILRVEDSLKDLSSIKWRTEHNGKRLWPHDQWPERDLVNFPPYKLREAPNAVRWYFVPESWFKFFYDKTGVTGPYMFFYGLIIYGFSKEYIVLWYDFTEYLILAAAVITVVKKVGPMVGDIFRGWHQEEVDRYTSVVNNSKAMAGKML
;
A
#
# COMPACT_ATOMS: atom_id res chain seq x y z
N MET A 1 37.31 -44.13 -16.84
CA MET A 1 35.85 -44.31 -16.97
C MET A 1 35.22 -42.92 -17.06
N PHE A 2 35.21 -42.34 -18.25
CA PHE A 2 34.75 -40.97 -18.55
C PHE A 2 34.01 -41.00 -19.88
N THR A 3 32.75 -40.53 -19.92
CA THR A 3 32.06 -39.90 -21.07
C THR A 3 30.77 -39.28 -20.52
N LYS A 4 30.64 -37.94 -20.43
CA LYS A 4 29.99 -37.06 -21.42
C LYS A 4 28.78 -37.69 -22.11
N ILE A 5 27.57 -37.26 -21.73
CA ILE A 5 26.34 -37.43 -22.52
C ILE A 5 25.84 -36.04 -22.93
N THR A 6 25.44 -35.98 -24.18
CA THR A 6 25.36 -34.87 -25.11
C THR A 6 24.00 -34.17 -25.10
N ARG A 7 23.99 -32.86 -25.42
CA ARG A 7 22.78 -32.14 -25.85
C ARG A 7 22.49 -32.49 -27.32
N PRO A 8 21.24 -32.73 -27.75
CA PRO A 8 20.92 -32.79 -29.16
C PRO A 8 20.57 -31.40 -29.71
N LEU A 9 21.19 -31.05 -30.85
CA LEU A 9 20.85 -29.94 -31.72
C LEU A 9 20.07 -30.46 -32.94
N ILE A 10 18.91 -29.82 -33.18
CA ILE A 10 18.32 -29.44 -34.47
C ILE A 10 17.74 -30.54 -35.40
N SER A 11 16.44 -30.40 -35.71
CA SER A 11 15.88 -30.69 -37.04
C SER A 11 14.76 -29.69 -37.36
N ASN A 12 14.83 -29.11 -38.56
CA ASN A 12 14.04 -28.00 -39.07
C ASN A 12 12.69 -28.48 -39.65
N GLY A 13 11.62 -27.72 -39.43
CA GLY A 13 10.29 -27.99 -40.02
C GLY A 13 9.28 -26.85 -39.78
N SER A 14 9.46 -25.75 -40.51
CA SER A 14 8.47 -24.78 -41.01
C SER A 14 7.15 -24.53 -40.24
N LEU A 15 7.07 -23.42 -39.50
CA LEU A 15 5.90 -22.54 -39.47
C LEU A 15 6.39 -21.07 -39.39
N PRO A 16 6.01 -20.17 -40.32
CA PRO A 16 6.53 -18.80 -40.35
C PRO A 16 5.89 -17.96 -39.24
N LEU A 17 6.64 -17.75 -38.16
CA LEU A 17 6.34 -16.84 -37.06
C LEU A 17 6.62 -15.37 -37.47
N SER A 18 6.09 -14.96 -38.63
CA SER A 18 6.27 -13.61 -39.19
C SER A 18 4.93 -12.96 -39.47
N PHE A 19 4.08 -12.87 -38.44
CA PHE A 19 2.94 -11.96 -38.40
C PHE A 19 2.79 -11.48 -36.96
N LEU A 20 2.75 -10.15 -36.78
CA LEU A 20 2.46 -9.42 -35.53
C LEU A 20 3.63 -8.97 -34.63
N TYR A 21 4.76 -8.55 -35.20
CA TYR A 21 5.53 -7.44 -34.62
C TYR A 21 6.00 -6.51 -35.74
N ARG A 22 5.18 -5.52 -36.06
CA ARG A 22 5.56 -4.39 -36.92
C ARG A 22 5.74 -3.16 -36.03
N PRO A 23 6.96 -2.80 -35.60
CA PRO A 23 7.20 -1.48 -35.05
C PRO A 23 7.06 -0.47 -36.20
N LEU A 24 6.09 0.44 -36.10
CA LEU A 24 5.98 1.59 -36.99
C LEU A 24 7.18 2.52 -36.75
N SER A 25 8.27 2.24 -37.47
CA SER A 25 9.32 3.20 -37.77
C SER A 25 8.71 4.34 -38.58
N ILE A 26 8.48 5.47 -37.93
CA ILE A 26 8.19 6.75 -38.58
C ILE A 26 9.52 7.52 -38.58
N SER A 27 10.38 7.14 -39.52
CA SER A 27 11.58 7.89 -39.88
C SER A 27 11.48 8.19 -41.36
N SER A 28 11.69 9.47 -41.72
CA SER A 28 11.78 10.02 -43.08
C SER A 28 10.46 10.35 -43.81
N VAL A 29 9.79 11.41 -43.34
CA VAL A 29 8.94 12.23 -44.21
C VAL A 29 9.39 13.69 -44.11
N PHE A 30 10.01 14.15 -45.20
CA PHE A 30 10.10 15.56 -45.62
C PHE A 30 10.82 16.56 -44.70
N PHE A 31 12.15 16.52 -44.71
CA PHE A 31 12.96 17.70 -44.40
C PHE A 31 12.98 18.63 -45.63
N LYS A 32 12.02 19.55 -45.72
CA LYS A 32 12.14 20.74 -46.57
C LYS A 32 12.90 21.79 -45.76
N ASN A 33 14.12 22.11 -46.20
CA ASN A 33 14.86 23.29 -45.75
C ASN A 33 13.96 24.53 -45.89
N THR A 34 13.66 25.19 -44.77
CA THR A 34 13.08 26.53 -44.75
C THR A 34 14.20 27.53 -44.45
N PRO A 35 14.18 28.72 -45.08
CA PRO A 35 15.29 29.66 -45.03
C PRO A 35 15.53 30.20 -43.61
N SER A 36 16.80 30.52 -43.33
CA SER A 36 17.28 31.15 -42.11
C SER A 36 16.44 32.37 -41.73
N LYS A 37 15.72 32.28 -40.62
CA LYS A 37 14.96 33.40 -40.06
C LYS A 37 15.80 34.09 -38.99
N THR A 38 16.58 35.07 -39.42
CA THR A 38 17.49 35.84 -38.57
C THR A 38 16.75 36.94 -37.78
N ASP A 39 15.44 37.14 -38.01
CA ASP A 39 14.68 38.27 -37.45
C ASP A 39 13.69 37.90 -36.31
N ASP A 40 13.58 36.62 -35.93
CA ASP A 40 12.57 36.14 -34.97
C ASP A 40 13.06 36.01 -33.52
N LYS A 41 14.37 36.14 -33.28
CA LYS A 41 14.96 35.87 -31.95
C LYS A 41 14.35 36.75 -30.86
N SER A 42 14.10 38.04 -31.15
CA SER A 42 13.52 38.98 -30.19
C SER A 42 12.04 38.72 -29.87
N LEU A 43 11.28 38.14 -30.81
CA LEU A 43 9.88 37.75 -30.58
C LEU A 43 9.77 36.42 -29.83
N VAL A 44 10.69 35.50 -30.08
CA VAL A 44 10.81 34.24 -29.33
C VAL A 44 11.25 34.51 -27.90
N GLU A 45 12.23 35.39 -27.70
CA GLU A 45 12.70 35.82 -26.38
C GLU A 45 11.55 36.50 -25.62
N LYS A 46 10.87 37.48 -26.22
CA LYS A 46 9.68 38.12 -25.61
C LYS A 46 8.55 37.14 -25.26
N LYS A 47 8.27 36.15 -26.11
CA LYS A 47 7.24 35.13 -25.85
C LYS A 47 7.67 34.15 -24.76
N THR A 48 8.97 33.88 -24.65
CA THR A 48 9.55 33.03 -23.62
C THR A 48 9.56 33.78 -22.28
N ASP A 49 9.94 35.06 -22.29
CA ASP A 49 9.92 35.95 -21.13
C ASP A 49 8.50 36.13 -20.61
N GLU A 50 7.50 36.39 -21.48
CA GLU A 50 6.10 36.49 -21.08
C GLU A 50 5.59 35.17 -20.47
N LYS A 51 6.02 34.03 -21.02
CA LYS A 51 5.65 32.71 -20.49
C LYS A 51 6.34 32.43 -19.15
N ILE A 52 7.59 32.82 -18.98
CA ILE A 52 8.34 32.71 -17.71
C ILE A 52 7.69 33.61 -16.65
N LEU A 53 7.34 34.85 -17.00
CA LEU A 53 6.68 35.81 -16.10
C LEU A 53 5.30 35.31 -15.66
N ARG A 54 4.53 34.74 -16.61
CA ARG A 54 3.22 34.13 -16.30
C ARG A 54 3.34 32.87 -15.44
N VAL A 55 4.41 32.09 -15.60
CA VAL A 55 4.74 30.93 -14.74
C VAL A 55 5.18 31.42 -13.36
N GLU A 56 6.01 32.44 -13.26
CA GLU A 56 6.45 33.03 -11.98
C GLU A 56 5.30 33.63 -11.19
N ASP A 57 4.38 34.33 -11.85
CA ASP A 57 3.17 34.86 -11.21
C ASP A 57 2.25 33.71 -10.77
N SER A 58 2.12 32.65 -11.59
CA SER A 58 1.41 31.43 -11.19
C SER A 58 2.09 30.73 -10.01
N LEU A 59 3.41 30.74 -9.93
CA LEU A 59 4.18 30.16 -8.82
C LEU A 59 4.09 31.02 -7.55
N LYS A 60 4.03 32.35 -7.67
CA LYS A 60 3.74 33.26 -6.56
C LYS A 60 2.33 33.02 -6.02
N ASP A 61 1.35 32.84 -6.89
CA ASP A 61 -0.01 32.48 -6.51
C ASP A 61 -0.09 31.06 -5.90
N LEU A 62 0.70 30.10 -6.41
CA LEU A 62 0.81 28.77 -5.81
C LEU A 62 1.58 28.77 -4.48
N SER A 63 2.49 29.73 -4.25
CA SER A 63 3.16 29.92 -2.95
C SER A 63 2.29 30.66 -1.94
N SER A 64 1.35 31.50 -2.41
CA SER A 64 0.31 32.13 -1.59
C SER A 64 -0.82 31.14 -1.27
N ILE A 65 -1.03 30.13 -2.14
CA ILE A 65 -1.68 28.86 -1.82
C ILE A 65 -0.74 28.07 -0.90
N LYS A 66 -0.54 28.61 0.30
CA LYS A 66 -0.22 27.80 1.45
C LYS A 66 -1.39 26.85 1.58
N TRP A 67 -1.21 25.61 1.13
CA TRP A 67 -2.19 24.56 1.37
C TRP A 67 -2.61 24.70 2.82
N ARG A 68 -3.92 24.87 3.03
CA ARG A 68 -4.56 24.89 4.34
C ARG A 68 -4.36 23.51 4.95
N THR A 69 -3.13 23.21 5.34
CA THR A 69 -2.66 21.91 5.82
C THR A 69 -1.64 22.11 6.95
N GLU A 70 -1.13 23.31 7.18
CA GLU A 70 -0.10 23.56 8.19
C GLU A 70 -0.41 24.79 9.05
N HIS A 71 -0.95 24.54 10.24
CA HIS A 71 -0.89 25.49 11.36
C HIS A 71 0.38 25.14 12.16
N ASN A 72 1.33 26.08 12.25
CA ASN A 72 2.57 25.90 13.00
C ASN A 72 3.44 24.69 12.55
N GLY A 73 3.49 24.42 11.24
CA GLY A 73 4.38 23.40 10.65
C GLY A 73 3.96 21.94 10.86
N LYS A 74 2.72 21.67 11.30
CA LYS A 74 2.19 20.31 11.47
C LYS A 74 1.08 20.05 10.45
N ARG A 75 1.15 18.92 9.74
CA ARG A 75 0.02 18.42 8.92
C ARG A 75 -1.10 17.97 9.84
N LEU A 76 -2.20 18.70 9.82
CA LEU A 76 -3.42 18.46 10.58
C LEU A 76 -4.48 17.88 9.64
N TRP A 77 -5.30 16.92 10.08
CA TRP A 77 -6.44 16.43 9.29
C TRP A 77 -7.37 17.60 8.91
N PRO A 78 -8.19 17.51 7.84
CA PRO A 78 -9.09 18.60 7.43
C PRO A 78 -9.98 19.18 8.55
N HIS A 79 -10.31 18.39 9.56
CA HIS A 79 -11.12 18.80 10.71
C HIS A 79 -10.28 19.34 11.90
N ASP A 80 -8.97 19.15 11.89
CA ASP A 80 -8.04 19.58 12.94
C ASP A 80 -7.53 21.03 12.73
N GLN A 81 -7.89 21.65 11.60
CA GLN A 81 -7.29 22.90 11.10
C GLN A 81 -7.88 24.17 11.74
N TRP A 82 -8.89 24.02 12.59
CA TRP A 82 -9.63 25.15 13.15
C TRP A 82 -8.89 25.73 14.37
N PRO A 83 -8.64 27.05 14.43
CA PRO A 83 -7.86 27.67 15.52
C PRO A 83 -8.48 27.45 16.91
N GLU A 84 -9.79 27.24 16.98
CA GLU A 84 -10.53 27.07 18.23
C GLU A 84 -10.53 25.60 18.71
N ARG A 85 -9.99 24.65 17.93
CA ARG A 85 -9.95 23.24 18.34
C ARG A 85 -8.83 23.01 19.36
N ASP A 86 -9.23 22.64 20.57
CA ASP A 86 -8.30 22.28 21.64
C ASP A 86 -7.68 20.88 21.41
N LEU A 87 -6.48 20.87 20.84
CA LEU A 87 -5.67 19.65 20.64
C LEU A 87 -5.02 19.11 21.92
N VAL A 88 -4.97 19.90 22.99
CA VAL A 88 -4.31 19.53 24.25
C VAL A 88 -5.24 18.67 25.09
N ASN A 89 -6.48 19.10 25.30
CA ASN A 89 -7.48 18.28 26.00
C ASN A 89 -8.09 17.20 25.11
N PHE A 90 -8.22 17.45 23.80
CA PHE A 90 -8.84 16.51 22.84
C PHE A 90 -7.85 16.16 21.72
N PRO A 91 -6.82 15.35 22.01
CA PRO A 91 -5.91 14.89 20.98
C PRO A 91 -6.67 14.09 19.91
N PRO A 92 -6.22 14.15 18.64
CA PRO A 92 -6.82 13.33 17.59
C PRO A 92 -6.71 11.85 17.95
N TYR A 93 -7.74 11.08 17.59
CA TYR A 93 -7.76 9.64 17.82
C TYR A 93 -6.54 8.99 17.15
N LYS A 94 -5.71 8.33 17.95
CA LYS A 94 -4.56 7.55 17.46
C LYS A 94 -5.00 6.10 17.25
N LEU A 95 -4.82 5.61 16.04
CA LEU A 95 -4.91 4.18 15.75
C LEU A 95 -3.84 3.44 16.55
N ARG A 96 -4.18 2.26 17.08
CA ARG A 96 -3.17 1.38 17.71
C ARG A 96 -2.23 0.86 16.63
N GLU A 97 -0.92 0.86 16.92
CA GLU A 97 0.11 0.37 16.01
C GLU A 97 -0.01 -1.15 15.76
N ALA A 98 -0.35 -1.90 16.80
CA ALA A 98 -0.56 -3.35 16.71
C ALA A 98 -2.02 -3.71 17.02
N PRO A 99 -2.58 -4.71 16.32
CA PRO A 99 -3.89 -5.24 16.66
C PRO A 99 -3.85 -5.93 18.03
N ASN A 100 -5.01 -6.03 18.68
CA ASN A 100 -5.13 -6.81 19.90
C ASN A 100 -4.81 -8.29 19.61
N ALA A 101 -4.16 -8.95 20.56
CA ALA A 101 -3.80 -10.35 20.40
C ALA A 101 -5.04 -11.26 20.36
N VAL A 102 -4.98 -12.23 19.45
CA VAL A 102 -6.06 -13.15 19.12
C VAL A 102 -5.47 -14.56 19.13
N ARG A 103 -6.04 -15.46 19.94
CA ARG A 103 -5.48 -16.81 20.18
C ARG A 103 -5.91 -17.80 19.09
N TRP A 104 -7.18 -17.72 18.69
CA TRP A 104 -7.79 -18.46 17.57
C TRP A 104 -8.42 -17.47 16.62
N TYR A 105 -8.63 -17.83 15.35
CA TYR A 105 -9.10 -16.94 14.27
C TYR A 105 -10.12 -15.85 14.67
N PHE A 106 -11.13 -16.17 15.49
CA PHE A 106 -12.15 -15.23 15.94
C PHE A 106 -12.20 -14.98 17.46
N VAL A 107 -11.42 -15.70 18.28
CA VAL A 107 -11.51 -15.59 19.75
C VAL A 107 -10.37 -14.69 20.28
N PRO A 108 -10.71 -13.51 20.84
CA PRO A 108 -9.71 -12.57 21.34
C PRO A 108 -9.09 -13.06 22.65
N GLU A 109 -7.86 -12.64 22.94
CA GLU A 109 -7.17 -13.00 24.18
C GLU A 109 -7.87 -12.45 25.45
N SER A 110 -8.65 -11.37 25.31
CA SER A 110 -9.45 -10.81 26.40
C SER A 110 -10.44 -11.82 27.01
N TRP A 111 -11.00 -12.73 26.20
CA TRP A 111 -11.88 -13.79 26.70
C TRP A 111 -11.09 -14.81 27.52
N PHE A 112 -9.92 -15.22 27.03
CA PHE A 112 -9.05 -16.14 27.77
C PHE A 112 -8.61 -15.54 29.11
N LYS A 113 -8.27 -14.24 29.13
CA LYS A 113 -7.89 -13.53 30.35
C LYS A 113 -9.00 -13.55 31.41
N PHE A 114 -10.27 -13.38 31.01
CA PHE A 114 -11.41 -13.48 31.92
C PHE A 114 -11.50 -14.84 32.63
N PHE A 115 -11.26 -15.92 31.90
CA PHE A 115 -11.31 -17.29 32.45
C PHE A 115 -10.06 -17.66 33.25
N TYR A 116 -8.89 -17.08 32.96
CA TYR A 116 -7.65 -17.40 33.65
C TYR A 116 -7.71 -17.14 35.15
N ASP A 117 -8.35 -16.04 35.56
CA ASP A 117 -8.49 -15.68 36.98
C ASP A 117 -9.33 -16.70 37.78
N LYS A 118 -10.14 -17.54 37.10
CA LYS A 118 -11.07 -18.49 37.74
C LYS A 118 -10.69 -19.95 37.52
N THR A 119 -10.28 -20.29 36.31
CA THR A 119 -10.20 -21.67 35.82
C THR A 119 -8.82 -22.01 35.25
N GLY A 120 -7.87 -21.07 35.32
CA GLY A 120 -6.52 -21.25 34.80
C GLY A 120 -6.49 -21.37 33.28
N VAL A 121 -5.33 -21.81 32.75
CA VAL A 121 -5.09 -21.82 31.30
C VAL A 121 -5.96 -22.82 30.54
N THR A 122 -6.36 -23.92 31.20
CA THR A 122 -7.16 -25.00 30.60
C THR A 122 -8.66 -24.69 30.57
N GLY A 123 -9.14 -23.79 31.42
CA GLY A 123 -10.56 -23.45 31.55
C GLY A 123 -11.26 -23.06 30.25
N PRO A 124 -10.76 -22.07 29.49
CA PRO A 124 -11.33 -21.67 28.21
C PRO A 124 -11.48 -22.84 27.23
N TYR A 125 -10.47 -23.71 27.17
CA TYR A 125 -10.46 -24.84 26.24
C TYR A 125 -11.52 -25.86 26.60
N MET A 126 -11.63 -26.19 27.89
CA MET A 126 -12.66 -27.11 28.38
C MET A 126 -14.06 -26.53 28.24
N PHE A 127 -14.23 -25.21 28.41
CA PHE A 127 -15.51 -24.53 28.19
C PHE A 127 -15.96 -24.63 26.73
N PHE A 128 -15.10 -24.29 25.76
CA PHE A 128 -15.45 -24.40 24.34
C PHE A 128 -15.68 -25.85 23.91
N TYR A 129 -14.84 -26.78 24.39
CA TYR A 129 -15.02 -28.20 24.10
C TYR A 129 -16.35 -28.73 24.64
N GLY A 130 -16.68 -28.40 25.89
CA GLY A 130 -17.96 -28.73 26.51
C GLY A 130 -19.14 -28.11 25.77
N LEU A 131 -19.03 -26.86 25.32
CA LEU A 131 -20.06 -26.18 24.53
C LEU A 131 -20.34 -26.90 23.20
N ILE A 132 -19.29 -27.35 22.50
CA ILE A 132 -19.41 -28.08 21.24
C ILE A 132 -20.06 -29.45 21.46
N ILE A 133 -19.61 -30.21 22.46
CA ILE A 133 -20.21 -31.51 22.81
C ILE A 133 -21.67 -31.35 23.23
N TYR A 134 -21.98 -30.34 24.02
CA TYR A 134 -23.35 -30.02 24.39
C TYR A 134 -24.21 -29.70 23.17
N GLY A 135 -23.67 -28.95 22.21
CA GLY A 135 -24.32 -28.67 20.94
C GLY A 135 -24.63 -29.92 20.12
N PHE A 136 -23.70 -30.89 20.08
CA PHE A 136 -23.94 -32.19 19.46
C PHE A 136 -24.98 -33.03 20.23
N SER A 137 -24.89 -33.07 21.55
CA SER A 137 -25.82 -33.83 22.40
C SER A 137 -27.25 -33.29 22.37
N LYS A 138 -27.42 -31.99 22.12
CA LYS A 138 -28.73 -31.34 22.01
C LYS A 138 -29.20 -31.12 20.58
N GLU A 139 -28.49 -31.69 19.61
CA GLU A 139 -28.83 -31.55 18.19
C GLU A 139 -28.93 -30.08 17.73
N TYR A 140 -28.30 -29.14 18.45
CA TYR A 140 -28.12 -27.77 17.97
C TYR A 140 -27.16 -27.72 16.78
N ILE A 141 -26.22 -28.67 16.76
CA ILE A 141 -25.34 -28.94 15.61
C ILE A 141 -25.73 -30.32 15.07
N VAL A 142 -26.62 -30.34 14.07
CA VAL A 142 -27.02 -31.58 13.41
C VAL A 142 -26.04 -31.89 12.28
N LEU A 143 -25.48 -33.10 12.30
CA LEU A 143 -24.58 -33.59 11.26
C LEU A 143 -25.39 -34.08 10.05
N TRP A 144 -25.75 -33.15 9.17
CA TRP A 144 -26.31 -33.47 7.85
C TRP A 144 -25.20 -33.79 6.83
N TYR A 145 -25.61 -34.27 5.66
CA TYR A 145 -24.71 -34.58 4.53
C TYR A 145 -23.80 -33.38 4.15
N ASP A 146 -24.34 -32.15 4.22
CA ASP A 146 -23.61 -30.92 3.90
C ASP A 146 -22.50 -30.57 4.91
N PHE A 147 -22.49 -31.19 6.10
CA PHE A 147 -21.50 -30.85 7.14
C PHE A 147 -20.06 -31.10 6.68
N THR A 148 -19.86 -32.13 5.87
CA THR A 148 -18.54 -32.45 5.30
C THR A 148 -18.04 -31.37 4.35
N GLU A 149 -18.93 -30.73 3.59
CA GLU A 149 -18.59 -29.63 2.70
C GLU A 149 -18.13 -28.40 3.49
N TYR A 150 -18.81 -28.06 4.59
CA TYR A 150 -18.39 -26.96 5.47
C TYR A 150 -17.02 -27.18 6.10
N LEU A 151 -16.68 -28.42 6.50
CA LEU A 151 -15.36 -28.73 7.05
C LEU A 151 -14.24 -28.56 6.03
N ILE A 152 -14.48 -29.00 4.79
CA ILE A 152 -13.51 -28.84 3.69
C ILE A 152 -13.34 -27.36 3.34
N LEU A 153 -14.43 -26.60 3.27
CA LEU A 153 -14.40 -25.15 3.06
C LEU A 153 -13.60 -24.45 4.17
N ALA A 154 -13.87 -24.77 5.45
CA ALA A 154 -13.16 -24.20 6.58
C ALA A 154 -11.65 -24.52 6.52
N ALA A 155 -11.28 -25.76 6.20
CA ALA A 155 -9.89 -26.16 6.01
C ALA A 155 -9.23 -25.40 4.84
N ALA A 156 -9.93 -25.25 3.72
CA ALA A 156 -9.46 -24.50 2.56
C ALA A 156 -9.19 -23.03 2.93
N VAL A 157 -10.14 -22.34 3.58
CA VAL A 157 -9.97 -20.95 4.04
C VAL A 157 -8.77 -20.82 4.97
N ILE A 158 -8.61 -21.73 5.94
CA ILE A 158 -7.47 -21.75 6.87
C ILE A 158 -6.14 -21.86 6.11
N THR A 159 -6.06 -22.74 5.12
CA THR A 159 -4.83 -22.93 4.34
C THR A 159 -4.50 -21.71 3.46
N VAL A 160 -5.52 -21.08 2.88
CA VAL A 160 -5.36 -19.84 2.09
C VAL A 160 -4.87 -18.71 2.98
N VAL A 161 -5.50 -18.48 4.14
CA VAL A 161 -5.11 -17.41 5.07
C VAL A 161 -3.66 -17.60 5.55
N LYS A 162 -3.23 -18.84 5.84
CA LYS A 162 -1.84 -19.09 6.28
C LYS A 162 -0.80 -18.84 5.18
N LYS A 163 -1.12 -19.14 3.91
CA LYS A 163 -0.19 -18.97 2.79
C LYS A 163 -0.18 -17.55 2.23
N VAL A 164 -1.36 -16.95 2.06
CA VAL A 164 -1.56 -15.63 1.45
C VAL A 164 -1.44 -14.51 2.48
N GLY A 165 -1.71 -14.78 3.76
CA GLY A 165 -1.66 -13.78 4.84
C GLY A 165 -0.32 -13.05 4.97
N PRO A 166 0.84 -13.73 4.99
CA PRO A 166 2.14 -13.06 5.06
C PRO A 166 2.40 -12.15 3.86
N MET A 167 2.11 -12.65 2.65
CA MET A 167 2.27 -11.88 1.40
C MET A 167 1.46 -10.58 1.41
N VAL A 168 0.19 -10.67 1.79
CA VAL A 168 -0.69 -9.50 1.88
C VAL A 168 -0.20 -8.54 2.98
N GLY A 169 0.21 -9.07 4.14
CA GLY A 169 0.74 -8.27 5.23
C GLY A 169 1.98 -7.46 4.85
N ASP A 170 2.90 -8.04 4.07
CA ASP A 170 4.13 -7.36 3.66
C ASP A 170 3.86 -6.25 2.62
N ILE A 171 2.89 -6.45 1.73
CA ILE A 171 2.42 -5.41 0.80
C ILE A 171 1.89 -4.19 1.57
N PHE A 172 1.00 -4.42 2.55
CA PHE A 172 0.44 -3.33 3.35
C PHE A 172 1.49 -2.63 4.22
N ARG A 173 2.46 -3.37 4.76
CA ARG A 173 3.59 -2.80 5.50
C ARG A 173 4.49 -1.95 4.60
N GLY A 174 4.76 -2.39 3.38
CA GLY A 174 5.53 -1.63 2.39
C GLY A 174 4.91 -0.27 2.10
N TRP A 175 3.60 -0.24 1.79
CA TRP A 175 2.89 1.02 1.56
C TRP A 175 2.88 1.95 2.77
N HIS A 176 2.74 1.38 3.98
CA HIS A 176 2.81 2.16 5.21
C HIS A 176 4.21 2.75 5.43
N GLN A 177 5.26 1.96 5.19
CA GLN A 177 6.65 2.38 5.38
C GLN A 177 7.04 3.50 4.41
N GLU A 178 6.64 3.41 3.13
CA GLU A 178 6.89 4.46 2.14
C GLU A 178 6.30 5.82 2.56
N GLU A 179 5.09 5.79 3.11
CA GLU A 179 4.39 6.99 3.60
C GLU A 179 5.15 7.57 4.81
N VAL A 180 5.55 6.73 5.78
CA VAL A 180 6.36 7.13 6.94
C VAL A 180 7.73 7.69 6.54
N ASP A 181 8.43 7.07 5.59
CA ASP A 181 9.74 7.50 5.09
C ASP A 181 9.65 8.87 4.39
N ARG A 182 8.55 9.13 3.67
CA ARG A 182 8.26 10.45 3.10
C ARG A 182 8.07 11.52 4.19
N TYR A 183 7.35 11.23 5.27
CA TYR A 183 7.20 12.20 6.37
C TYR A 183 8.52 12.46 7.09
N THR A 184 9.28 11.41 7.41
CA THR A 184 10.52 11.52 8.18
C THR A 184 11.60 12.28 7.40
N SER A 185 11.72 12.06 6.08
CA SER A 185 12.66 12.81 5.23
C SER A 185 12.36 14.31 5.19
N VAL A 186 11.10 14.72 5.06
CA VAL A 186 10.71 16.15 5.12
C VAL A 186 11.03 16.78 6.48
N VAL A 187 10.74 16.07 7.58
CA VAL A 187 11.03 16.54 8.95
C VAL A 187 12.54 16.64 9.20
N ASN A 188 13.33 15.69 8.71
CA ASN A 188 14.78 15.74 8.85
C ASN A 188 15.38 16.90 8.04
N ASN A 189 14.87 17.14 6.83
CA ASN A 189 15.28 18.28 6.00
C ASN A 189 14.94 19.62 6.68
N SER A 190 13.75 19.75 7.29
CA SER A 190 13.37 20.98 7.99
C SER A 190 14.21 21.23 9.25
N LYS A 191 14.51 20.18 10.04
CA LYS A 191 15.44 20.26 11.18
C LYS A 191 16.85 20.67 10.75
N ALA A 192 17.35 20.11 9.64
CA ALA A 192 18.67 20.45 9.11
C ALA A 192 18.74 21.91 8.63
N MET A 193 17.65 22.46 8.08
CA MET A 193 17.57 23.87 7.69
C MET A 193 17.51 24.80 8.91
N ALA A 194 16.73 24.45 9.94
CA ALA A 194 16.64 25.23 11.17
C ALA A 194 18.00 25.25 11.92
N GLY A 195 18.69 24.11 11.99
CA GLY A 195 20.02 24.02 12.60
C GLY A 195 21.12 24.74 11.83
N LYS A 196 20.90 25.07 10.54
CA LYS A 196 21.82 25.90 9.74
C LYS A 196 21.57 27.41 9.88
N MET A 197 20.45 27.82 10.47
CA MET A 197 20.06 29.23 10.64
C MET A 197 20.41 29.78 12.03
N LEU A 198 20.78 28.92 12.99
CA LEU A 198 21.35 29.28 14.29
C LEU A 198 22.87 29.22 14.21
#